data_AF-A0A534SF37-F1
#
_entry.id   AF-A0A534SF37-F1
#
_cell.length_a   1.000
_cell.length_b   1.000
_cell.length_c   1.000
_cell.angle_alpha   90.00
_cell.angle_beta   90.00
_cell.angle_gamma   90.00
#
_symmetry.space_group_name_H-M   'P 1'
#
loop_
_entity.id
_entity.type
_entity.pdbx_description
1 polymer ?
#
loop_
_entity_poly.entity_id
_entity_poly.type
_entity_poly.pdbx_seq_one_letter_code
_entity_poly.pdbx_strand_id
1 'polypeptide(L)'
;MTQTNAKSTATLEIDALSYGPYGIGRLDGKAIMVPYTAPGDRVEVRITEEKERYDIGEAIRVLAPSLLRQAPPCPYVGACGGCSWQHLRYDAQLKAKQQSVVDALRRIGRLGDFELRPIIPSNDEFHYRRRIRLQVGGNRTLGFYGTASHQLVEIGSCLIANDRLNGALDSVRRWVRALATPLEYVEIVAGEEPEEIVVVARAIGPFAPNDEPACANLSGESKQIRGLIVGGADWRRVWDKAAISVSLLADLSLSLDADVFTQVNAEGNRSILKALLAAGDFQSSDRVLELYCGGGNFTLPIAQRTKEIVAVEGYKASIANGKLNAQKNSIDNIRWICSAVPKAVAELKRKREQFTKIVLDPPRAGAKGLEADLAALRANQIFYISWL
;
A
#
# COMPACT_ATOMS: atom_id res chain seq x y z
N MET A 1 -8.68 21.03 33.91
CA MET A 1 -9.73 21.50 32.99
C MET A 1 -9.39 22.92 32.58
N THR A 2 -8.59 23.06 31.53
CA THR A 2 -8.25 24.36 30.94
C THR A 2 -9.30 24.67 29.88
N GLN A 3 -10.05 25.74 30.09
CA GLN A 3 -11.03 26.28 29.16
C GLN A 3 -10.31 26.72 27.88
N THR A 4 -10.64 26.09 26.76
CA THR A 4 -10.23 26.49 25.41
C THR A 4 -10.88 27.82 25.05
N ASN A 5 -10.15 28.93 25.26
CA ASN A 5 -10.48 30.24 24.74
C ASN A 5 -10.41 30.27 23.20
N ALA A 6 -11.19 31.17 22.60
CA ALA A 6 -11.47 31.29 21.16
C ALA A 6 -10.28 30.98 20.22
N LYS A 7 -10.50 30.05 19.28
CA LYS A 7 -9.55 29.59 18.26
C LYS A 7 -9.00 30.80 17.47
N SER A 8 -7.74 31.15 17.73
CA SER A 8 -7.05 32.21 17.00
C SER A 8 -7.02 31.90 15.51
N THR A 9 -7.32 32.92 14.70
CA THR A 9 -7.07 32.88 13.26
C THR A 9 -5.73 33.55 12.98
N ALA A 10 -4.96 32.97 12.07
CA ALA A 10 -3.67 33.49 11.65
C ALA A 10 -3.56 33.41 10.13
N THR A 11 -2.80 34.34 9.54
CA THR A 11 -2.40 34.23 8.14
C THR A 11 -1.07 33.50 8.07
N LEU A 12 -0.98 32.48 7.22
CA LEU A 12 0.16 31.58 7.11
C LEU A 12 0.54 31.40 5.64
N GLU A 13 1.85 31.43 5.36
CA GLU A 13 2.39 30.91 4.10
C GLU A 13 2.78 29.45 4.28
N ILE A 14 2.45 28.63 3.28
CA ILE A 14 2.76 27.21 3.29
C ILE A 14 4.07 26.99 2.55
N ASP A 15 5.06 26.43 3.24
CA ASP A 15 6.42 26.30 2.75
C ASP A 15 6.70 24.92 2.14
N ALA A 16 6.06 23.89 2.69
CA ALA A 16 6.37 22.49 2.39
C ALA A 16 5.15 21.59 2.54
N LEU A 17 5.30 20.33 2.14
CA LEU A 17 4.33 19.27 2.37
C LEU A 17 4.88 18.28 3.41
N SER A 18 3.98 17.74 4.21
CA SER A 18 4.25 16.61 5.10
C SER A 18 3.58 15.34 4.58
N TYR A 19 3.86 14.21 5.23
CA TYR A 19 3.08 13.00 5.06
C TYR A 19 1.59 13.24 5.29
N GLY A 20 0.73 12.62 4.48
CA GLY A 20 -0.71 12.80 4.53
C GLY A 20 -1.18 14.09 3.84
N PRO A 21 -2.35 14.64 4.19
CA PRO A 21 -2.94 15.79 3.49
C PRO A 21 -2.30 17.14 3.81
N TYR A 22 -1.25 17.19 4.64
CA TYR A 22 -0.83 18.42 5.30
C TYR A 22 0.22 19.20 4.50
N GLY A 23 -0.05 20.49 4.28
CA GLY A 23 0.99 21.49 4.11
C GLY A 23 1.53 21.95 5.45
N ILE A 24 2.75 22.46 5.47
CA ILE A 24 3.42 23.01 6.65
C ILE A 24 3.70 24.48 6.40
N GLY A 25 3.26 25.35 7.31
CA GLY A 25 3.77 26.71 7.45
C GLY A 25 4.28 26.94 8.87
N ARG A 26 4.81 28.13 9.15
CA ARG A 26 5.26 28.51 10.50
C ARG A 26 4.60 29.79 11.01
N LEU A 27 4.19 29.76 12.27
CA LEU A 27 3.76 30.94 13.03
C LEU A 27 4.67 31.07 14.25
N ASP A 28 5.32 32.22 14.40
CA ASP A 28 6.28 32.49 15.49
C ASP A 28 7.33 31.37 15.70
N GLY A 29 7.81 30.81 14.58
CA GLY A 29 8.79 29.71 14.56
C GLY A 29 8.20 28.31 14.78
N LYS A 30 6.97 28.18 15.28
CA LYS A 30 6.29 26.90 15.49
C LYS A 30 5.63 26.41 14.20
N ALA A 31 5.78 25.12 13.90
CA ALA A 31 5.19 24.52 12.69
C ALA A 31 3.68 24.32 12.86
N ILE A 32 2.90 24.67 11.84
CA ILE A 32 1.46 24.43 11.77
C ILE A 32 1.19 23.53 10.57
N MET A 33 0.54 22.39 10.83
CA MET A 33 0.13 21.42 9.81
C MET A 33 -1.30 21.74 9.37
N VAL A 34 -1.48 22.03 8.08
CA VAL A 34 -2.77 22.47 7.52
C VAL A 34 -3.18 21.54 6.37
N PRO A 35 -4.22 20.70 6.53
CA PRO A 35 -4.70 19.81 5.47
C PRO A 35 -5.09 20.56 4.19
N TYR A 36 -4.89 19.90 3.05
CA TYR A 36 -5.37 20.33 1.71
C TYR A 36 -4.84 21.69 1.24
N THR A 37 -3.68 22.08 1.78
CA THR A 37 -2.90 23.25 1.34
C THR A 37 -1.71 22.82 0.48
N ALA A 38 -1.16 23.77 -0.26
CA ALA A 38 -0.06 23.57 -1.20
C ALA A 38 1.10 24.52 -0.87
N PRO A 39 2.37 24.12 -1.08
CA PRO A 39 3.49 25.05 -0.99
C PRO A 39 3.28 26.27 -1.89
N GLY A 40 3.49 27.46 -1.33
CA GLY A 40 3.19 28.76 -1.95
C GLY A 40 1.77 29.28 -1.70
N ASP A 41 0.89 28.53 -1.03
CA ASP A 41 -0.39 29.06 -0.60
C ASP A 41 -0.21 30.10 0.50
N ARG A 42 -0.97 31.19 0.43
CA ARG A 42 -1.23 32.08 1.57
C ARG A 42 -2.64 31.84 2.07
N VAL A 43 -2.78 31.35 3.30
CA VAL A 43 -4.05 30.89 3.87
C VAL A 43 -4.39 31.60 5.17
N GLU A 44 -5.68 31.79 5.40
CA GLU A 44 -6.23 32.10 6.71
C GLU A 44 -6.55 30.78 7.41
N VAL A 45 -5.85 30.53 8.53
CA VAL A 45 -5.87 29.26 9.25
C VAL A 45 -6.46 29.46 10.63
N ARG A 46 -7.34 28.54 11.03
CA ARG A 46 -7.82 28.41 12.40
C ARG A 46 -7.08 27.27 13.09
N ILE A 47 -6.46 27.52 14.23
CA ILE A 47 -5.84 26.45 15.01
C ILE A 47 -6.95 25.57 15.60
N THR A 48 -6.89 24.27 15.35
CA THR A 48 -7.88 23.28 15.80
C THR A 48 -7.34 22.39 16.91
N GLU A 49 -6.03 22.18 16.94
CA GLU A 49 -5.35 21.41 17.99
C GLU A 49 -3.95 21.96 18.25
N GLU A 50 -3.62 22.16 19.52
CA GLU A 50 -2.28 22.56 19.94
C GLU A 50 -1.48 21.33 20.38
N LYS A 51 -0.26 21.16 19.87
CA LYS A 51 0.69 20.16 20.40
C LYS A 51 1.98 20.84 20.87
N GLU A 52 2.81 20.06 21.57
CA GLU A 52 4.10 20.50 22.08
C GLU A 52 5.03 21.01 20.97
N ARG A 53 5.13 20.28 19.85
CA ARG A 53 6.11 20.57 18.77
C ARG A 53 5.53 21.22 17.52
N TYR A 54 4.23 21.06 17.29
CA TYR A 54 3.53 21.57 16.11
C TYR A 54 2.06 21.76 16.47
N ASP A 55 1.35 22.58 15.71
CA ASP A 55 -0.11 22.69 15.83
C ASP A 55 -0.79 22.15 14.58
N ILE A 56 -2.06 21.78 14.72
CA ILE A 56 -2.91 21.41 13.60
C ILE A 56 -3.89 22.56 13.38
N GLY A 57 -3.97 22.99 12.12
CA GLY A 57 -4.87 24.04 11.69
C GLY A 57 -5.82 23.58 10.60
N GLU A 58 -6.91 24.31 10.45
CA GLU A 58 -7.87 24.20 9.36
C GLU A 58 -7.78 25.46 8.51
N ALA A 59 -7.58 25.31 7.19
CA ALA A 59 -7.64 26.44 6.27
C ALA A 59 -9.10 26.91 6.14
N ILE A 60 -9.41 28.08 6.68
CA ILE A 60 -10.73 28.72 6.53
C ILE A 60 -10.87 29.26 5.10
N ARG A 61 -9.80 29.87 4.58
CA ARG A 61 -9.78 30.49 3.26
C ARG A 61 -8.38 30.51 2.68
N VAL A 62 -8.27 30.22 1.39
CA VAL A 62 -7.05 30.47 0.61
C VAL A 62 -7.10 31.92 0.14
N LEU A 63 -6.21 32.76 0.67
CA LEU A 63 -6.11 34.18 0.34
C LEU A 63 -5.39 34.39 -0.99
N ALA A 64 -4.34 33.62 -1.24
CA ALA A 64 -3.65 33.55 -2.52
C ALA A 64 -3.26 32.10 -2.83
N PRO A 65 -3.83 31.48 -3.88
CA PRO A 65 -3.53 30.10 -4.21
C PRO A 65 -2.19 29.97 -4.94
N SER A 66 -1.45 28.91 -4.62
CA SER A 66 -0.23 28.50 -5.32
C SER A 66 -0.52 28.06 -6.75
N LEU A 67 0.44 28.32 -7.65
CA LEU A 67 0.44 27.81 -9.03
C LEU A 67 0.61 26.29 -9.12
N LEU A 68 0.98 25.64 -8.00
CA LEU A 68 1.08 24.19 -7.90
C LEU A 68 -0.27 23.51 -7.71
N ARG A 69 -1.34 24.28 -7.44
CA ARG A 69 -2.68 23.74 -7.21
C ARG A 69 -3.35 23.32 -8.51
N GLN A 70 -4.29 22.39 -8.38
CA GLN A 70 -5.32 22.09 -9.35
C GLN A 70 -6.65 21.83 -8.62
N ALA A 71 -7.76 21.88 -9.35
CA ALA A 71 -9.01 21.36 -8.83
C ALA A 71 -8.90 19.83 -8.69
N PRO A 72 -9.21 19.25 -7.51
CA PRO A 72 -9.19 17.80 -7.36
C PRO A 72 -10.19 17.15 -8.34
N PRO A 73 -9.77 16.21 -9.19
CA PRO A 73 -10.67 15.57 -10.14
C PRO A 73 -11.63 14.58 -9.46
N CYS A 74 -11.27 14.02 -8.31
CA CYS A 74 -12.16 13.17 -7.53
C CYS A 74 -13.09 14.03 -6.65
N PRO A 75 -14.42 13.84 -6.73
CA PRO A 75 -15.39 14.64 -5.96
C PRO A 75 -15.37 14.34 -4.46
N TYR A 76 -14.70 13.27 -4.02
CA TYR A 76 -14.63 12.87 -2.61
C TYR A 76 -13.41 13.41 -1.87
N VAL A 77 -12.48 14.12 -2.54
CA VAL A 77 -11.29 14.70 -1.89
C VAL A 77 -11.71 15.72 -0.84
N GLY A 78 -11.07 15.69 0.33
CA GLY A 78 -11.48 16.46 1.50
C GLY A 78 -12.33 15.65 2.47
N ALA A 79 -13.35 14.94 1.97
CA ALA A 79 -14.15 14.03 2.77
C ALA A 79 -13.45 12.67 2.97
N CYS A 80 -13.15 11.97 1.87
CA CYS A 80 -12.50 10.66 1.85
C CYS A 80 -11.00 10.80 2.17
N GLY A 81 -10.50 9.98 3.11
CA GLY A 81 -9.08 9.99 3.51
C GLY A 81 -8.13 9.28 2.54
N GLY A 82 -8.62 8.82 1.39
CA GLY A 82 -7.85 7.98 0.46
C GLY A 82 -6.84 8.73 -0.43
N CYS A 83 -7.09 10.00 -0.74
CA CYS A 83 -6.29 10.79 -1.70
C CYS A 83 -5.86 12.12 -1.10
N SER A 84 -4.64 12.19 -0.58
CA SER A 84 -4.16 13.36 0.15
C SER A 84 -3.81 14.57 -0.71
N TRP A 85 -3.37 14.37 -1.96
CA TRP A 85 -2.67 15.39 -2.76
C TRP A 85 -3.31 15.68 -4.14
N GLN A 86 -4.56 15.27 -4.37
CA GLN A 86 -5.21 15.55 -5.66
C GLN A 86 -5.45 17.03 -5.95
N HIS A 87 -5.39 17.89 -4.92
CA HIS A 87 -5.39 19.35 -5.07
C HIS A 87 -4.05 19.92 -5.60
N LEU A 88 -3.03 19.08 -5.78
CA LEU A 88 -1.73 19.44 -6.35
C LEU A 88 -1.61 18.84 -7.74
N ARG A 89 -1.03 19.62 -8.66
CA ARG A 89 -0.60 19.12 -9.97
C ARG A 89 0.39 17.97 -9.80
N TYR A 90 0.39 17.02 -10.74
CA TYR A 90 1.18 15.81 -10.62
C TYR A 90 2.69 16.06 -10.54
N ASP A 91 3.21 17.01 -11.33
CA ASP A 91 4.62 17.41 -11.28
C ASP A 91 5.03 17.96 -9.91
N ALA A 92 4.14 18.69 -9.24
CA ALA A 92 4.35 19.15 -7.87
C ALA A 92 4.37 17.98 -6.87
N GLN A 93 3.49 16.97 -7.05
CA GLN A 93 3.48 15.76 -6.21
C GLN A 93 4.79 14.98 -6.33
N LEU A 94 5.31 14.81 -7.55
CA LEU A 94 6.57 14.12 -7.81
C LEU A 94 7.75 14.83 -7.14
N LYS A 95 7.84 16.15 -7.33
CA LYS A 95 8.88 16.98 -6.71
C LYS A 95 8.82 16.91 -5.18
N ALA A 96 7.63 16.97 -4.59
CA ALA A 96 7.44 16.86 -3.15
C ALA A 96 7.88 15.50 -2.61
N LYS A 97 7.51 14.38 -3.27
CA LYS A 97 7.96 13.03 -2.88
C LYS A 97 9.47 12.90 -2.92
N GLN A 98 10.10 13.40 -3.99
CA GLN A 98 11.55 13.35 -4.13
C GLN A 98 12.24 14.17 -3.03
N GLN A 99 11.71 15.36 -2.70
CA GLN A 99 12.23 16.16 -1.59
C GLN A 99 12.05 15.46 -0.23
N SER A 100 10.94 14.78 0.01
CA SER A 100 10.72 14.02 1.24
C SER A 100 11.77 12.91 1.44
N VAL A 101 12.15 12.22 0.37
CA VAL A 101 13.23 11.21 0.43
C VAL A 101 14.57 11.87 0.75
N VAL A 102 14.91 12.98 0.09
CA VAL A 102 16.14 13.74 0.36
C VAL A 102 16.19 14.21 1.82
N ASP A 103 15.10 14.78 2.31
CA ASP A 103 14.98 15.28 3.68
C ASP A 103 15.13 14.13 4.69
N ALA A 104 14.52 12.98 4.45
CA ALA A 104 14.64 11.80 5.30
C ALA A 104 16.09 11.28 5.34
N LEU A 105 16.74 11.11 4.18
CA LEU A 105 18.12 10.63 4.09
C LEU A 105 19.11 11.59 4.78
N ARG A 106 18.93 12.90 4.61
CA ARG A 106 19.80 13.91 5.24
C ARG A 106 19.53 14.11 6.73
N ARG A 107 18.27 14.31 7.13
CA ARG A 107 17.92 14.66 8.52
C ARG A 107 17.89 13.46 9.45
N ILE A 108 17.33 12.34 8.99
CA ILE A 108 17.16 11.12 9.78
C ILE A 108 18.35 10.18 9.55
N GLY A 109 18.65 9.90 8.28
CA GLY A 109 19.78 9.03 7.90
C GLY A 109 21.16 9.66 8.12
N ARG A 110 21.23 10.99 8.28
CA ARG A 110 22.48 11.75 8.42
C ARG A 110 23.48 11.50 7.29
N LEU A 111 22.96 11.22 6.09
CA LEU A 111 23.77 11.00 4.90
C LEU A 111 24.08 12.34 4.23
N GLY A 112 25.37 12.67 4.10
CA GLY A 112 25.84 13.88 3.42
C GLY A 112 25.84 13.72 1.89
N ASP A 113 26.38 12.60 1.41
CA ASP A 113 26.52 12.29 -0.01
C ASP A 113 25.74 11.02 -0.36
N PHE A 114 24.85 11.13 -1.34
CA PHE A 114 24.17 9.99 -1.96
C PHE A 114 23.76 10.35 -3.39
N GLU A 115 23.78 9.36 -4.28
CA GLU A 115 23.18 9.51 -5.60
C GLU A 115 21.66 9.45 -5.46
N LEU A 116 20.99 10.53 -5.88
CA LEU A 116 19.54 10.56 -5.99
C LEU A 116 19.14 10.43 -7.46
N ARG A 117 18.56 9.29 -7.82
CA ARG A 117 17.93 9.11 -9.13
C ARG A 117 16.58 9.83 -9.18
N PRO A 118 16.17 10.37 -10.34
CA PRO A 118 14.85 10.96 -10.51
C PRO A 118 13.74 9.98 -10.12
N ILE A 119 12.67 10.50 -9.52
CA ILE A 119 11.47 9.70 -9.28
C ILE A 119 10.91 9.14 -10.59
N ILE A 120 10.58 7.85 -10.60
CA ILE A 120 9.88 7.22 -11.73
C ILE A 120 8.39 7.58 -11.59
N PRO A 121 7.81 8.35 -12.53
CA PRO A 121 6.39 8.65 -12.50
C PRO A 121 5.56 7.38 -12.75
N SER A 122 4.34 7.37 -12.21
CA SER A 122 3.33 6.40 -12.64
C SER A 122 2.93 6.72 -14.07
N ASN A 123 2.74 5.70 -14.91
CA ASN A 123 2.23 5.89 -16.27
C ASN A 123 0.82 6.51 -16.24
N ASP A 124 0.01 6.08 -15.27
CA ASP A 124 -1.35 6.57 -15.06
C ASP A 124 -1.47 7.21 -13.68
N GLU A 125 -2.02 8.44 -13.63
CA GLU A 125 -2.32 9.15 -12.38
C GLU A 125 -3.58 8.60 -11.68
N PHE A 126 -4.48 8.00 -12.46
CA PHE A 126 -5.79 7.51 -12.05
C PHE A 126 -6.00 6.07 -12.52
N HIS A 127 -7.06 5.40 -12.06
CA HIS A 127 -7.41 4.03 -12.46
C HIS A 127 -6.32 2.96 -12.24
N TYR A 128 -5.26 3.28 -11.48
CA TYR A 128 -4.10 2.40 -11.32
C TYR A 128 -4.29 1.32 -10.26
N ARG A 129 -5.24 1.47 -9.32
CA ARG A 129 -5.48 0.49 -8.27
C ARG A 129 -6.29 -0.68 -8.80
N ARG A 130 -5.74 -1.88 -8.68
CA ARG A 130 -6.44 -3.16 -8.88
C ARG A 130 -6.97 -3.78 -7.59
N ARG A 131 -6.83 -3.07 -6.46
CA ARG A 131 -7.33 -3.50 -5.16
C ARG A 131 -7.86 -2.30 -4.37
N ILE A 132 -9.08 -2.42 -3.86
CA ILE A 132 -9.64 -1.46 -2.89
C ILE A 132 -10.28 -2.21 -1.72
N ARG A 133 -10.16 -1.64 -0.52
CA ARG A 133 -10.83 -2.11 0.71
C ARG A 133 -11.81 -1.03 1.17
N LEU A 134 -13.10 -1.38 1.16
CA LEU A 134 -14.21 -0.54 1.59
C LEU A 134 -14.69 -1.01 2.96
N GLN A 135 -14.87 -0.08 3.86
CA GLN A 135 -15.45 -0.32 5.18
C GLN A 135 -16.97 -0.48 5.03
N VAL A 136 -17.56 -1.30 5.90
CA VAL A 136 -19.01 -1.54 5.92
C VAL A 136 -19.60 -0.73 7.07
N GLY A 137 -20.44 0.26 6.76
CA GLY A 137 -21.13 1.10 7.74
C GLY A 137 -22.35 0.42 8.36
N GLY A 138 -22.92 1.04 9.40
CA GLY A 138 -24.08 0.49 10.13
C GLY A 138 -25.30 0.19 9.25
N ASN A 139 -25.55 1.00 8.21
CA ASN A 139 -26.61 0.78 7.22
C ASN A 139 -26.14 -0.07 6.03
N ARG A 140 -25.08 -0.87 6.20
CA ARG A 140 -24.44 -1.68 5.14
C ARG A 140 -24.00 -0.85 3.93
N THR A 141 -23.69 0.43 4.18
CA THR A 141 -23.11 1.34 3.18
C THR A 141 -21.63 1.02 3.02
N LEU A 142 -21.12 1.21 1.80
CA LEU A 142 -19.73 0.93 1.47
C LEU A 142 -18.99 2.23 1.22
N GLY A 143 -17.87 2.41 1.91
CA GLY A 143 -17.12 3.64 1.82
C GLY A 143 -15.69 3.52 2.32
N PHE A 144 -14.99 4.65 2.28
CA PHE A 144 -13.70 4.78 2.95
C PHE A 144 -13.87 5.58 4.23
N TYR A 145 -12.94 5.40 5.16
CA TYR A 145 -12.83 6.30 6.29
C TYR A 145 -12.43 7.70 5.84
N GLY A 146 -12.99 8.71 6.50
CA GLY A 146 -12.67 10.10 6.28
C GLY A 146 -11.26 10.45 6.73
N THR A 147 -10.81 11.64 6.34
CA THR A 147 -9.48 12.16 6.71
C THR A 147 -9.30 12.18 8.23
N ALA A 148 -8.34 11.41 8.75
CA ALA A 148 -8.04 11.31 10.17
C ALA A 148 -9.28 11.00 11.06
N SER A 149 -10.26 10.27 10.52
CA SER A 149 -11.54 9.98 11.18
C SER A 149 -12.02 8.57 10.85
N HIS A 150 -12.81 7.96 11.73
CA HIS A 150 -13.55 6.72 11.43
C HIS A 150 -14.95 6.98 10.86
N GLN A 151 -15.27 8.24 10.52
CA GLN A 151 -16.48 8.57 9.80
C GLN A 151 -16.44 7.95 8.40
N LEU A 152 -17.47 7.19 8.06
CA LEU A 152 -17.58 6.58 6.75
C LEU A 152 -18.00 7.63 5.70
N VAL A 153 -17.28 7.66 4.59
CA VAL A 153 -17.61 8.40 3.38
C VAL A 153 -18.06 7.39 2.33
N GLU A 154 -19.37 7.27 2.15
CA GLU A 154 -19.93 6.46 1.08
C GLU A 154 -19.52 7.04 -0.27
N ILE A 155 -19.05 6.17 -1.15
CA ILE A 155 -18.61 6.54 -2.50
C ILE A 155 -19.48 5.81 -3.52
N GLY A 156 -19.74 6.44 -4.66
CA GLY A 156 -20.31 5.79 -5.85
C GLY A 156 -19.24 5.10 -6.71
N SER A 157 -18.06 5.72 -6.80
CA SER A 157 -16.89 5.24 -7.55
C SER A 157 -15.60 5.76 -6.91
N CYS A 158 -14.46 5.18 -7.28
CA CYS A 158 -13.14 5.62 -6.83
C CYS A 158 -12.25 5.90 -8.05
N LEU A 159 -11.87 7.17 -8.26
CA LEU A 159 -11.09 7.61 -9.43
C LEU A 159 -9.74 6.90 -9.56
N ILE A 160 -9.13 6.48 -8.45
CA ILE A 160 -7.86 5.75 -8.48
C ILE A 160 -8.04 4.23 -8.58
N ALA A 161 -9.27 3.71 -8.47
CA ALA A 161 -9.58 2.30 -8.73
C ALA A 161 -9.82 2.11 -10.23
N ASN A 162 -9.35 0.98 -10.78
CA ASN A 162 -9.58 0.69 -12.18
C ASN A 162 -11.07 0.50 -12.48
N ASP A 163 -11.44 0.60 -13.76
CA ASP A 163 -12.83 0.57 -14.18
C ASP A 163 -13.52 -0.77 -13.88
N ARG A 164 -12.75 -1.85 -13.83
CA ARG A 164 -13.24 -3.18 -13.48
C ARG A 164 -13.70 -3.22 -12.02
N LEU A 165 -12.91 -2.65 -11.10
CA LEU A 165 -13.32 -2.51 -9.70
C LEU A 165 -14.54 -1.60 -9.56
N ASN A 166 -14.55 -0.47 -10.25
CA ASN A 166 -15.69 0.45 -10.21
C ASN A 166 -16.97 -0.19 -10.76
N GLY A 167 -16.88 -0.99 -11.82
CA GLY A 167 -17.99 -1.74 -12.40
C GLY A 167 -18.56 -2.82 -11.46
N ALA A 168 -17.73 -3.37 -10.56
CA ALA A 168 -18.18 -4.36 -9.58
C ALA A 168 -18.87 -3.76 -8.35
N LEU A 169 -18.75 -2.45 -8.10
CA LEU A 169 -19.20 -1.81 -6.86
C LEU A 169 -20.69 -2.00 -6.58
N ASP A 170 -21.55 -1.85 -7.60
CA ASP A 170 -23.00 -1.95 -7.39
C ASP A 170 -23.46 -3.37 -7.06
N SER A 171 -22.88 -4.37 -7.70
CA SER A 171 -23.13 -5.78 -7.36
C SER A 171 -22.65 -6.11 -5.95
N VAL A 172 -21.47 -5.61 -5.56
CA VAL A 172 -20.96 -5.78 -4.19
C VAL A 172 -21.84 -5.04 -3.18
N ARG A 173 -22.33 -3.83 -3.47
CA ARG A 173 -23.26 -3.09 -2.59
C ARG A 173 -24.57 -3.87 -2.37
N ARG A 174 -25.17 -4.39 -3.45
CA ARG A 174 -26.40 -5.19 -3.36
C ARG A 174 -26.18 -6.45 -2.54
N TRP A 175 -25.05 -7.13 -2.75
CA TRP A 175 -24.66 -8.31 -1.99
C TRP A 175 -24.50 -8.01 -0.49
N VAL A 176 -23.70 -7.01 -0.12
CA VAL A 176 -23.49 -6.64 1.30
C VAL A 176 -24.80 -6.30 2.01
N ARG A 177 -25.73 -5.62 1.32
CA ARG A 177 -27.06 -5.29 1.84
C ARG A 177 -27.96 -6.51 2.06
N ALA A 178 -27.78 -7.57 1.28
CA ALA A 178 -28.58 -8.79 1.35
C ALA A 178 -28.13 -9.77 2.44
N LEU A 179 -26.89 -9.66 2.93
CA LEU A 179 -26.36 -10.58 3.95
C LEU A 179 -27.00 -10.36 5.31
N ALA A 180 -27.19 -11.43 6.07
CA ALA A 180 -27.42 -11.39 7.50
C ALA A 180 -26.08 -11.28 8.27
N THR A 181 -25.02 -11.94 7.78
CA THR A 181 -23.67 -11.88 8.35
C THR A 181 -23.19 -10.43 8.40
N PRO A 182 -22.81 -9.90 9.57
CA PRO A 182 -22.23 -8.57 9.67
C PRO A 182 -20.79 -8.60 9.16
N LEU A 183 -20.44 -7.60 8.35
CA LEU A 183 -19.12 -7.46 7.76
C LEU A 183 -18.43 -6.23 8.35
N GLU A 184 -17.11 -6.32 8.54
CA GLU A 184 -16.25 -5.20 8.92
C GLU A 184 -15.82 -4.42 7.67
N TYR A 185 -15.33 -5.13 6.66
CA TYR A 185 -14.91 -4.56 5.39
C TYR A 185 -15.09 -5.56 4.24
N VAL A 186 -15.12 -5.03 3.02
CA VAL A 186 -15.07 -5.78 1.77
C VAL A 186 -13.94 -5.24 0.90
N GLU A 187 -13.22 -6.13 0.25
CA GLU A 187 -12.23 -5.83 -0.77
C GLU A 187 -12.71 -6.31 -2.12
N ILE A 188 -12.36 -5.53 -3.14
CA ILE A 188 -12.53 -5.93 -4.53
C ILE A 188 -11.13 -5.98 -5.13
N VAL A 189 -10.74 -7.15 -5.61
CA VAL A 189 -9.39 -7.43 -6.09
C VAL A 189 -9.46 -7.93 -7.52
N ALA A 190 -8.77 -7.25 -8.43
CA ALA A 190 -8.65 -7.64 -9.83
C ALA A 190 -7.29 -8.28 -10.10
N GLY A 191 -7.30 -9.43 -10.78
CA GLY A 191 -6.11 -9.99 -11.42
C GLY A 191 -5.89 -9.45 -12.84
N GLU A 192 -4.98 -10.05 -13.60
CA GLU A 192 -4.62 -9.57 -14.95
C GLU A 192 -5.76 -9.78 -15.96
N GLU A 193 -6.43 -10.93 -15.92
CA GLU A 193 -7.45 -11.28 -16.90
C GLU A 193 -8.72 -10.42 -16.73
N PRO A 194 -9.36 -9.93 -17.81
CA PRO A 194 -10.50 -8.98 -17.75
C PRO A 194 -11.69 -9.38 -16.86
N GLU A 195 -11.96 -10.67 -16.69
CA GLU A 195 -13.06 -11.19 -15.87
C GLU A 195 -12.58 -11.76 -14.52
N GLU A 196 -11.35 -11.50 -14.13
CA GLU A 196 -10.75 -12.00 -12.89
C GLU A 196 -10.89 -11.00 -11.74
N ILE A 197 -12.11 -10.80 -11.25
CA ILE A 197 -12.34 -10.10 -9.97
C ILE A 197 -12.71 -11.11 -8.89
N VAL A 198 -12.06 -11.01 -7.74
CA VAL A 198 -12.44 -11.75 -6.53
C VAL A 198 -12.81 -10.75 -5.44
N VAL A 199 -13.96 -10.97 -4.83
CA VAL A 199 -14.43 -10.19 -3.67
C VAL A 199 -13.93 -10.88 -2.40
N VAL A 200 -13.38 -10.11 -1.46
CA VAL A 200 -12.89 -10.63 -0.18
C VAL A 200 -13.58 -9.88 0.95
N ALA A 201 -14.32 -10.56 1.82
CA ALA A 201 -15.01 -9.92 2.93
C ALA A 201 -14.52 -10.42 4.29
N ARG A 202 -14.40 -9.49 5.22
CA ARG A 202 -14.12 -9.77 6.63
C ARG A 202 -15.42 -9.75 7.42
N ALA A 203 -15.81 -10.90 7.95
CA ALA A 203 -16.99 -11.05 8.79
C ALA A 203 -16.69 -10.76 10.26
N ILE A 204 -17.69 -10.22 10.96
CA ILE A 204 -17.69 -10.04 12.42
C ILE A 204 -18.48 -11.20 13.03
N GLY A 205 -17.79 -12.19 13.60
CA GLY A 205 -18.43 -13.36 14.20
C GLY A 205 -18.68 -14.51 13.22
N PRO A 206 -19.67 -15.39 13.49
CA PRO A 206 -19.92 -16.58 12.68
C PRO A 206 -20.67 -16.25 11.38
N PHE A 207 -20.51 -17.12 10.38
CA PHE A 207 -21.28 -17.07 9.14
C PHE A 207 -22.75 -17.42 9.38
N ALA A 208 -23.68 -16.60 8.88
CA ALA A 208 -25.10 -16.91 8.90
C ALA A 208 -25.44 -17.90 7.77
N PRO A 209 -25.94 -19.12 8.05
CA PRO A 209 -26.21 -20.12 7.01
C PRO A 209 -27.19 -19.66 5.92
N ASN A 210 -28.10 -18.74 6.23
CA ASN A 210 -29.07 -18.19 5.28
C ASN A 210 -28.42 -17.30 4.20
N ASP A 211 -27.14 -16.93 4.36
CA ASP A 211 -26.40 -16.15 3.36
C ASP A 211 -25.81 -17.03 2.24
N GLU A 212 -25.85 -18.35 2.38
CA GLU A 212 -25.27 -19.29 1.41
C GLU A 212 -25.77 -19.02 -0.03
N PRO A 213 -27.09 -18.82 -0.28
CA PRO A 213 -27.56 -18.53 -1.64
C PRO A 213 -27.05 -17.18 -2.17
N ALA A 214 -26.96 -16.16 -1.32
CA ALA A 214 -26.47 -14.83 -1.73
C ALA A 214 -24.97 -14.87 -2.07
N CYS A 215 -24.17 -15.63 -1.32
CA CYS A 215 -22.76 -15.84 -1.60
C CYS A 215 -22.52 -16.66 -2.86
N ALA A 216 -23.29 -17.75 -3.06
CA ALA A 216 -23.17 -18.60 -4.25
C ALA A 216 -23.58 -17.89 -5.55
N ASN A 217 -24.49 -16.92 -5.49
CA ASN A 217 -24.99 -16.21 -6.67
C ASN A 217 -24.20 -14.95 -7.06
N LEU A 218 -23.27 -14.48 -6.22
CA LEU A 218 -22.55 -13.21 -6.46
C LEU A 218 -21.81 -13.18 -7.81
N SER A 219 -21.15 -14.28 -8.17
CA SER A 219 -20.45 -14.45 -9.44
C SER A 219 -21.42 -14.57 -10.63
N GLY A 220 -22.61 -15.14 -10.41
CA GLY A 220 -23.67 -15.23 -11.42
C GLY A 220 -24.32 -13.88 -11.75
N GLU A 221 -24.43 -12.98 -10.77
CA GLU A 221 -25.02 -11.65 -10.96
C GLU A 221 -24.10 -10.65 -11.66
N SER A 222 -22.80 -10.91 -11.68
CA SER A 222 -21.82 -10.02 -12.30
C SER A 222 -20.84 -10.83 -13.14
N LYS A 223 -20.89 -10.62 -14.45
CA LYS A 223 -19.92 -11.21 -15.39
C LYS A 223 -18.46 -10.86 -15.08
N GLN A 224 -18.21 -9.85 -14.23
CA GLN A 224 -16.88 -9.43 -13.84
C GLN A 224 -16.35 -10.15 -12.59
N ILE A 225 -17.23 -10.65 -11.71
CA ILE A 225 -16.86 -11.28 -10.43
C ILE A 225 -16.78 -12.79 -10.63
N ARG A 226 -15.58 -13.35 -10.44
CA ARG A 226 -15.28 -14.77 -10.64
C ARG A 226 -15.24 -15.57 -9.34
N GLY A 227 -15.24 -14.89 -8.20
CA GLY A 227 -15.35 -15.59 -6.93
C GLY A 227 -15.38 -14.69 -5.72
N LEU A 228 -15.54 -15.34 -4.58
CA LEU A 228 -15.79 -14.71 -3.30
C LEU A 228 -15.03 -15.47 -2.21
N ILE A 229 -14.38 -14.71 -1.33
CA ILE A 229 -13.81 -15.21 -0.09
C ILE A 229 -14.50 -14.46 1.05
N VAL A 230 -15.06 -15.18 2.02
CA VAL A 230 -15.54 -14.59 3.28
C VAL A 230 -14.81 -15.25 4.42
N GLY A 231 -14.22 -14.46 5.31
CA GLY A 231 -13.49 -14.98 6.47
C GLY A 231 -13.82 -14.25 7.77
N GLY A 232 -14.00 -15.01 8.85
CA GLY A 232 -14.04 -14.50 10.22
C GLY A 232 -12.71 -14.77 10.95
N ALA A 233 -12.68 -14.65 12.28
CA ALA A 233 -11.47 -14.80 13.08
C ALA A 233 -10.71 -16.11 12.79
N ASP A 234 -11.43 -17.23 12.82
CA ASP A 234 -10.84 -18.57 12.72
C ASP A 234 -11.48 -19.43 11.61
N TRP A 235 -12.21 -18.81 10.68
CA TRP A 235 -12.87 -19.52 9.59
C TRP A 235 -12.75 -18.77 8.28
N ARG A 236 -12.74 -19.54 7.18
CA ARG A 236 -12.65 -19.05 5.80
C ARG A 236 -13.54 -19.90 4.91
N ARG A 237 -14.34 -19.24 4.08
CA ARG A 237 -15.20 -19.86 3.06
C ARG A 237 -14.89 -19.24 1.70
N VAL A 238 -14.95 -20.08 0.67
CA VAL A 238 -14.67 -19.70 -0.72
C VAL A 238 -15.83 -20.18 -1.57
N TRP A 239 -16.29 -19.29 -2.45
CA TRP A 239 -17.22 -19.61 -3.54
C TRP A 239 -16.49 -19.34 -4.86
N ASP A 240 -16.61 -20.30 -5.78
CA ASP A 240 -15.93 -20.32 -7.08
C ASP A 240 -14.40 -20.23 -7.00
N LYS A 241 -13.81 -19.08 -7.34
CA LYS A 241 -12.36 -18.87 -7.40
C LYS A 241 -11.89 -17.98 -6.24
N ALA A 242 -10.85 -18.43 -5.54
CA ALA A 242 -10.12 -17.59 -4.58
C ALA A 242 -8.95 -16.84 -5.23
N ALA A 243 -8.31 -17.45 -6.22
CA ALA A 243 -7.05 -16.97 -6.79
C ALA A 243 -7.25 -15.90 -7.86
N ILE A 244 -6.30 -14.96 -7.89
CA ILE A 244 -6.09 -13.99 -8.96
C ILE A 244 -4.70 -14.20 -9.58
N SER A 245 -4.54 -13.80 -10.84
CA SER A 245 -3.27 -13.72 -11.52
C SER A 245 -2.64 -12.32 -11.36
N VAL A 246 -1.32 -12.29 -11.27
CA VAL A 246 -0.50 -11.06 -11.21
C VAL A 246 0.70 -11.25 -12.12
N SER A 247 0.80 -10.44 -13.16
CA SER A 247 1.96 -10.46 -14.07
C SER A 247 3.09 -9.64 -13.47
N LEU A 248 4.29 -10.23 -13.47
CA LEU A 248 5.52 -9.62 -12.99
C LEU A 248 6.31 -9.02 -14.16
N LEU A 249 7.27 -9.75 -14.71
CA LEU A 249 8.10 -9.34 -15.85
C LEU A 249 8.23 -10.50 -16.83
N ALA A 250 8.32 -10.17 -18.13
CA ALA A 250 8.30 -11.17 -19.20
C ALA A 250 7.10 -12.12 -19.02
N ASP A 251 7.34 -13.44 -19.06
CA ASP A 251 6.31 -14.46 -18.91
C ASP A 251 6.06 -14.87 -17.45
N LEU A 252 6.73 -14.23 -16.47
CA LEU A 252 6.53 -14.54 -15.06
C LEU A 252 5.18 -14.02 -14.55
N SER A 253 4.47 -14.91 -13.89
CA SER A 253 3.22 -14.58 -13.21
C SER A 253 3.12 -15.24 -11.84
N LEU A 254 2.39 -14.59 -10.94
CA LEU A 254 1.94 -15.15 -9.69
C LEU A 254 0.47 -15.49 -9.80
N SER A 255 0.10 -16.62 -9.22
CA SER A 255 -1.28 -16.98 -8.94
C SER A 255 -1.40 -17.14 -7.44
N LEU A 256 -2.24 -16.32 -6.82
CA LEU A 256 -2.41 -16.28 -5.37
C LEU A 256 -3.84 -15.95 -4.99
N ASP A 257 -4.27 -16.48 -3.86
CA ASP A 257 -5.58 -16.14 -3.30
C ASP A 257 -5.70 -14.64 -3.06
N ALA A 258 -6.87 -14.07 -3.36
CA ALA A 258 -7.10 -12.63 -3.35
C ALA A 258 -7.00 -12.01 -1.94
N ASP A 259 -7.10 -12.80 -0.88
CA ASP A 259 -6.88 -12.39 0.51
C ASP A 259 -5.39 -12.33 0.91
N VAL A 260 -4.47 -12.76 0.03
CA VAL A 260 -3.02 -12.55 0.17
C VAL A 260 -2.64 -11.18 -0.39
N PHE A 261 -1.65 -10.52 0.23
CA PHE A 261 -1.18 -9.21 -0.21
C PHE A 261 -0.60 -9.26 -1.63
N THR A 262 -1.01 -8.28 -2.44
CA THR A 262 -0.46 -7.99 -3.76
C THR A 262 -0.24 -6.50 -3.90
N GLN A 263 0.75 -6.11 -4.71
CA GLN A 263 0.95 -4.72 -5.05
C GLN A 263 -0.29 -4.14 -5.71
N VAL A 264 -0.76 -3.00 -5.20
CA VAL A 264 -2.02 -2.37 -5.61
C VAL A 264 -1.95 -1.70 -6.97
N ASN A 265 -0.75 -1.25 -7.37
CA ASN A 265 -0.47 -0.68 -8.68
C ASN A 265 0.41 -1.67 -9.45
N ALA A 266 -0.13 -2.30 -10.49
CA ALA A 266 0.58 -3.31 -11.27
C ALA A 266 1.79 -2.69 -12.01
N GLU A 267 1.61 -1.58 -12.71
CA GLU A 267 2.68 -0.88 -13.42
C GLU A 267 3.75 -0.32 -12.46
N GLY A 268 3.31 0.19 -11.30
CA GLY A 268 4.21 0.59 -10.22
C GLY A 268 5.08 -0.57 -9.72
N ASN A 269 4.49 -1.75 -9.52
CA ASN A 269 5.24 -2.96 -9.16
C ASN A 269 6.26 -3.35 -10.22
N ARG A 270 5.85 -3.36 -11.50
CA ARG A 270 6.76 -3.66 -12.64
C ARG A 270 7.92 -2.67 -12.72
N SER A 271 7.66 -1.40 -12.42
CA SER A 271 8.70 -0.35 -12.38
C SER A 271 9.71 -0.59 -11.25
N ILE A 272 9.24 -0.92 -10.04
CA ILE A 272 10.12 -1.27 -8.91
C ILE A 272 10.92 -2.53 -9.22
N LEU A 273 10.29 -3.56 -9.80
CA LEU A 273 10.96 -4.78 -10.25
C LEU A 273 12.08 -4.50 -11.25
N LYS A 274 11.80 -3.70 -12.30
CA LYS A 274 12.81 -3.29 -13.29
C LYS A 274 13.96 -2.53 -12.63
N ALA A 275 13.65 -1.59 -11.74
CA ALA A 275 14.66 -0.80 -11.03
C ALA A 275 15.54 -1.68 -10.12
N LEU A 276 14.93 -2.62 -9.39
CA LEU A 276 15.64 -3.58 -8.53
C LEU A 276 16.55 -4.49 -9.35
N LEU A 277 16.05 -5.08 -10.44
CA LEU A 277 16.86 -5.98 -11.27
C LEU A 277 18.03 -5.25 -11.95
N ALA A 278 17.81 -4.00 -12.38
CA ALA A 278 18.85 -3.17 -12.99
C ALA A 278 19.91 -2.72 -11.97
N ALA A 279 19.50 -2.27 -10.79
CA ALA A 279 20.44 -1.89 -9.71
C ALA A 279 21.13 -3.11 -9.09
N GLY A 280 20.41 -4.24 -9.08
CA GLY A 280 20.83 -5.51 -8.54
C GLY A 280 21.95 -6.18 -9.31
N ASP A 281 21.95 -6.03 -10.65
CA ASP A 281 22.87 -6.72 -11.55
C ASP A 281 23.06 -8.19 -11.16
N PHE A 282 21.95 -8.91 -10.95
CA PHE A 282 21.95 -10.27 -10.46
C PHE A 282 22.62 -11.23 -11.45
N GLN A 283 23.58 -12.01 -10.97
CA GLN A 283 24.42 -12.93 -11.74
C GLN A 283 24.16 -14.39 -11.34
N SER A 284 24.41 -15.32 -12.26
CA SER A 284 24.21 -16.77 -12.02
C SER A 284 25.09 -17.34 -10.91
N SER A 285 26.11 -16.61 -10.46
CA SER A 285 26.94 -16.93 -9.28
C SER A 285 26.36 -16.45 -7.96
N ASP A 286 25.37 -15.55 -7.98
CA ASP A 286 24.84 -14.91 -6.77
C ASP A 286 24.04 -15.89 -5.93
N ARG A 287 24.29 -15.84 -4.63
CA ARG A 287 23.43 -16.39 -3.60
C ARG A 287 22.72 -15.25 -2.88
N VAL A 288 21.40 -15.18 -2.99
CA VAL A 288 20.60 -14.04 -2.52
C VAL A 288 19.79 -14.42 -1.29
N LEU A 289 19.67 -13.50 -0.34
CA LEU A 289 18.69 -13.58 0.75
C LEU A 289 17.61 -12.53 0.53
N GLU A 290 16.36 -12.96 0.41
CA GLU A 290 15.21 -12.07 0.40
C GLU A 290 14.44 -12.19 1.72
N LEU A 291 14.23 -11.06 2.37
CA LEU A 291 13.48 -10.94 3.61
C LEU A 291 12.14 -10.26 3.33
N TYR A 292 11.08 -10.78 3.97
CA TYR A 292 9.70 -10.33 3.74
C TYR A 292 9.23 -10.64 2.30
N CYS A 293 9.56 -11.85 1.80
CA CYS A 293 9.38 -12.20 0.39
C CYS A 293 7.92 -12.32 -0.07
N GLY A 294 6.96 -12.35 0.88
CA GLY A 294 5.55 -12.53 0.58
C GLY A 294 5.31 -13.78 -0.29
N GLY A 295 4.45 -13.63 -1.31
CA GLY A 295 4.13 -14.69 -2.27
C GLY A 295 5.13 -14.88 -3.41
N GLY A 296 6.31 -14.23 -3.36
CA GLY A 296 7.36 -14.37 -4.37
C GLY A 296 7.45 -13.25 -5.41
N ASN A 297 7.01 -12.03 -5.07
CA ASN A 297 6.96 -10.89 -6.00
C ASN A 297 8.35 -10.53 -6.56
N PHE A 298 9.36 -10.41 -5.70
CA PHE A 298 10.75 -10.21 -6.12
C PHE A 298 11.50 -11.53 -6.24
N THR A 299 11.09 -12.56 -5.48
CA THR A 299 11.74 -13.87 -5.46
C THR A 299 11.84 -14.51 -6.83
N LEU A 300 10.73 -14.61 -7.58
CA LEU A 300 10.75 -15.32 -8.86
C LEU A 300 11.60 -14.59 -9.92
N PRO A 301 11.46 -13.26 -10.12
CA PRO A 301 12.31 -12.55 -11.08
C PRO A 301 13.80 -12.56 -10.73
N ILE A 302 14.16 -12.55 -9.44
CA ILE A 302 15.56 -12.68 -9.00
C ILE A 302 16.06 -14.11 -9.23
N ALA A 303 15.26 -15.12 -8.86
CA ALA A 303 15.61 -16.53 -8.98
C ALA A 303 16.05 -16.93 -10.41
N GLN A 304 15.40 -16.37 -11.44
CA GLN A 304 15.76 -16.60 -12.86
C GLN A 304 17.20 -16.18 -13.22
N ARG A 305 17.86 -15.37 -12.39
CA ARG A 305 19.17 -14.77 -12.67
C ARG A 305 20.27 -15.20 -11.71
N THR A 306 19.95 -16.01 -10.70
CA THR A 306 20.86 -16.29 -9.57
C THR A 306 21.13 -17.78 -9.39
N LYS A 307 22.18 -18.12 -8.63
CA LYS A 307 22.47 -19.50 -8.26
C LYS A 307 21.40 -20.08 -7.33
N GLU A 308 21.06 -19.32 -6.29
CA GLU A 308 20.10 -19.70 -5.26
C GLU A 308 19.54 -18.42 -4.64
N ILE A 309 18.25 -18.44 -4.31
CA ILE A 309 17.64 -17.44 -3.44
C ILE A 309 17.04 -18.12 -2.21
N VAL A 310 17.36 -17.58 -1.03
CA VAL A 310 16.75 -17.94 0.24
C VAL A 310 15.68 -16.91 0.54
N ALA A 311 14.41 -17.33 0.56
CA ALA A 311 13.25 -16.46 0.68
C ALA A 311 12.57 -16.66 2.05
N VAL A 312 12.49 -15.59 2.85
CA VAL A 312 11.97 -15.63 4.22
C VAL A 312 10.66 -14.85 4.34
N GLU A 313 9.62 -15.51 4.86
CA GLU A 313 8.31 -14.91 5.13
C GLU A 313 7.68 -15.54 6.38
N GLY A 314 6.98 -14.73 7.18
CA GLY A 314 6.32 -15.19 8.42
C GLY A 314 4.94 -15.80 8.19
N TYR A 315 4.25 -15.41 7.12
CA TYR A 315 2.90 -15.87 6.83
C TYR A 315 2.89 -17.16 5.99
N LYS A 316 2.38 -18.24 6.58
CA LYS A 316 2.36 -19.59 5.97
C LYS A 316 1.68 -19.64 4.60
N ALA A 317 0.57 -18.91 4.42
CA ALA A 317 -0.15 -18.90 3.15
C ALA A 317 0.67 -18.23 2.03
N SER A 318 1.45 -17.17 2.35
CA SER A 318 2.37 -16.55 1.39
C SER A 318 3.44 -17.54 0.92
N ILE A 319 4.07 -18.30 1.82
CA ILE A 319 5.06 -19.33 1.46
C ILE A 319 4.43 -20.45 0.62
N ALA A 320 3.21 -20.89 0.95
CA ALA A 320 2.51 -21.92 0.17
C ALA A 320 2.26 -21.43 -1.27
N ASN A 321 1.77 -20.20 -1.44
CA ASN A 321 1.60 -19.58 -2.75
C ASN A 321 2.94 -19.42 -3.49
N GLY A 322 3.99 -18.96 -2.80
CA GLY A 322 5.33 -18.82 -3.36
C GLY A 322 5.88 -20.13 -3.95
N LYS A 323 5.73 -21.24 -3.22
CA LYS A 323 6.12 -22.58 -3.70
C LYS A 323 5.33 -23.02 -4.93
N LEU A 324 4.00 -22.81 -4.93
CA LEU A 324 3.16 -23.13 -6.08
C LEU A 324 3.54 -22.28 -7.30
N ASN A 325 3.85 -21.00 -7.09
CA ASN A 325 4.27 -20.11 -8.17
C ASN A 325 5.66 -20.46 -8.70
N ALA A 326 6.61 -20.84 -7.82
CA ALA A 326 7.90 -21.35 -8.25
C ALA A 326 7.74 -22.58 -9.15
N GLN A 327 6.90 -23.55 -8.75
CA GLN A 327 6.60 -24.72 -9.56
C GLN A 327 5.94 -24.36 -10.90
N LYS A 328 4.95 -23.47 -10.91
CA LYS A 328 4.25 -23.00 -12.13
C LYS A 328 5.19 -22.32 -13.13
N ASN A 329 6.21 -21.61 -12.63
CA ASN A 329 7.19 -20.91 -13.46
C ASN A 329 8.45 -21.74 -13.70
N SER A 330 8.46 -23.04 -13.35
CA SER A 330 9.62 -23.94 -13.50
C SER A 330 10.91 -23.41 -12.84
N ILE A 331 10.77 -22.83 -11.65
CA ILE A 331 11.88 -22.29 -10.84
C ILE A 331 12.09 -23.20 -9.62
N ASP A 332 13.28 -23.79 -9.49
CA ASP A 332 13.62 -24.78 -8.46
C ASP A 332 14.76 -24.35 -7.52
N ASN A 333 15.45 -23.24 -7.82
CA ASN A 333 16.58 -22.71 -7.06
C ASN A 333 16.17 -21.79 -5.88
N ILE A 334 15.00 -22.03 -5.28
CA ILE A 334 14.47 -21.24 -4.16
C ILE A 334 14.39 -22.06 -2.88
N ARG A 335 15.07 -21.61 -1.82
CA ARG A 335 14.93 -22.15 -0.48
C ARG A 335 13.97 -21.29 0.36
N TRP A 336 12.76 -21.78 0.53
CA TRP A 336 11.71 -21.11 1.31
C TRP A 336 11.84 -21.35 2.82
N ILE A 337 11.80 -20.28 3.62
CA ILE A 337 11.80 -20.33 5.09
C ILE A 337 10.54 -19.64 5.63
N CYS A 338 9.67 -20.41 6.28
CA CYS A 338 8.48 -19.90 6.97
C CYS A 338 8.83 -19.55 8.43
N SER A 339 9.19 -18.30 8.71
CA SER A 339 9.56 -17.86 10.06
C SER A 339 9.49 -16.34 10.16
N ALA A 340 9.30 -15.82 11.37
CA ALA A 340 9.50 -14.40 11.63
C ALA A 340 10.93 -14.00 11.21
N VAL A 341 11.07 -12.93 10.42
CA VAL A 341 12.34 -12.51 9.84
C VAL A 341 13.48 -12.41 10.87
N PRO A 342 13.32 -11.77 12.04
CA PRO A 342 14.40 -11.71 13.03
C PRO A 342 14.88 -13.09 13.49
N LYS A 343 13.97 -14.04 13.68
CA LYS A 343 14.31 -15.43 14.06
C LYS A 343 15.06 -16.14 12.94
N ALA A 344 14.61 -15.99 11.70
CA ALA A 344 15.27 -16.60 10.53
C ALA A 344 16.68 -16.05 10.34
N VAL A 345 16.86 -14.74 10.40
CA VAL A 345 18.15 -14.06 10.27
C VAL A 345 19.12 -14.53 11.37
N ALA A 346 18.67 -14.61 12.62
CA ALA A 346 19.48 -15.14 13.72
C ALA A 346 19.93 -16.59 13.49
N GLU A 347 19.05 -17.44 12.93
CA GLU A 347 19.38 -18.82 12.59
C GLU A 347 20.38 -18.92 11.43
N LEU A 348 20.20 -18.13 10.37
CA LEU A 348 21.13 -18.06 9.23
C LEU A 348 22.53 -17.61 9.70
N LYS A 349 22.59 -16.60 10.56
CA LYS A 349 23.82 -16.13 11.20
C LYS A 349 24.47 -17.24 12.05
N ARG A 350 23.69 -17.93 12.88
CA ARG A 350 24.19 -19.05 13.71
C ARG A 350 24.78 -20.18 12.85
N LYS A 351 24.16 -20.46 11.70
CA LYS A 351 24.66 -21.42 10.70
C LYS A 351 25.84 -20.90 9.87
N ARG A 352 26.25 -19.64 10.08
CA ARG A 352 27.32 -18.95 9.33
C ARG A 352 27.06 -18.96 7.83
N GLU A 353 25.79 -18.90 7.44
CA GLU A 353 25.43 -18.75 6.04
C GLU A 353 25.88 -17.39 5.52
N GLN A 354 26.29 -17.35 4.26
CA GLN A 354 26.73 -16.14 3.58
C GLN A 354 25.90 -15.91 2.33
N PHE A 355 25.73 -14.64 2.00
CA PHE A 355 24.98 -14.20 0.84
C PHE A 355 25.82 -13.18 0.09
N THR A 356 25.71 -13.20 -1.23
CA THR A 356 26.27 -12.14 -2.07
C THR A 356 25.42 -10.88 -1.94
N LYS A 357 24.10 -11.00 -2.03
CA LYS A 357 23.16 -9.88 -2.02
C LYS A 357 22.02 -10.12 -1.04
N ILE A 358 21.51 -9.06 -0.42
CA ILE A 358 20.32 -9.10 0.44
C ILE A 358 19.27 -8.15 -0.12
N VAL A 359 18.01 -8.60 -0.18
CA VAL A 359 16.85 -7.78 -0.53
C VAL A 359 15.87 -7.78 0.65
N LEU A 360 15.33 -6.62 1.01
CA LEU A 360 14.31 -6.52 2.05
C LEU A 360 13.15 -5.64 1.57
N ASP A 361 11.92 -6.10 1.80
CA ASP A 361 10.68 -5.33 1.61
C ASP A 361 9.85 -5.30 2.91
N PRO A 362 10.34 -4.65 3.98
CA PRO A 362 9.70 -4.71 5.29
C PRO A 362 8.36 -3.96 5.34
N PRO A 363 7.50 -4.27 6.33
CA PRO A 363 6.31 -3.48 6.62
C PRO A 363 6.67 -2.06 7.06
N ARG A 364 5.67 -1.19 7.28
CA ARG A 364 5.86 0.19 7.75
C ARG A 364 6.67 0.33 9.05
N ALA A 365 6.80 -0.70 9.86
CA ALA A 365 7.67 -0.67 11.04
C ALA A 365 9.18 -0.69 10.68
N GLY A 366 9.51 -0.96 9.42
CA GLY A 366 10.87 -1.16 8.93
C GLY A 366 11.50 -2.47 9.42
N ALA A 367 12.82 -2.52 9.33
CA ALA A 367 13.68 -3.64 9.69
C ALA A 367 14.56 -3.34 10.92
N LYS A 368 14.06 -2.48 11.83
CA LYS A 368 14.81 -2.03 13.00
C LYS A 368 15.27 -3.21 13.86
N GLY A 369 16.52 -3.19 14.29
CA GLY A 369 17.13 -4.23 15.12
C GLY A 369 17.77 -5.38 14.33
N LEU A 370 17.73 -5.35 12.99
CA LEU A 370 18.41 -6.32 12.13
C LEU A 370 19.78 -5.84 11.63
N GLU A 371 20.18 -4.62 11.93
CA GLU A 371 21.33 -3.95 11.30
C GLU A 371 22.63 -4.73 11.49
N ALA A 372 22.95 -5.10 12.73
CA ALA A 372 24.16 -5.87 13.06
C ALA A 372 24.10 -7.30 12.50
N ASP A 373 22.92 -7.89 12.46
CA ASP A 373 22.74 -9.26 11.97
C ASP A 373 22.87 -9.34 10.46
N LEU A 374 22.33 -8.37 9.72
CA LEU A 374 22.48 -8.26 8.27
C LEU A 374 23.94 -8.03 7.88
N ALA A 375 24.67 -7.19 8.62
CA ALA A 375 26.10 -7.00 8.41
C ALA A 375 26.90 -8.30 8.60
N ALA A 376 26.50 -9.15 9.55
CA ALA A 376 27.16 -10.43 9.81
C ALA A 376 26.99 -11.47 8.68
N LEU A 377 26.00 -11.29 7.80
CA LEU A 377 25.75 -12.17 6.65
C LEU A 377 26.65 -11.88 5.44
N ARG A 378 27.49 -10.84 5.52
CA ARG A 378 28.58 -10.51 4.57
C ARG A 378 28.15 -10.29 3.11
N ALA A 379 26.93 -9.79 2.89
CA ALA A 379 26.52 -9.35 1.57
C ALA A 379 27.31 -8.13 1.12
N ASN A 380 27.70 -8.11 -0.17
CA ASN A 380 28.37 -6.97 -0.78
C ASN A 380 27.37 -5.86 -1.18
N GLN A 381 26.09 -6.20 -1.36
CA GLN A 381 25.02 -5.26 -1.68
C GLN A 381 23.75 -5.58 -0.89
N ILE A 382 23.07 -4.53 -0.41
CA ILE A 382 21.79 -4.61 0.28
C ILE A 382 20.79 -3.69 -0.44
N PHE A 383 19.66 -4.24 -0.85
CA PHE A 383 18.56 -3.53 -1.50
C PHE A 383 17.38 -3.43 -0.54
N TYR A 384 17.10 -2.20 -0.08
CA TYR A 384 16.00 -1.92 0.83
C TYR A 384 14.86 -1.25 0.06
N ILE A 385 13.73 -1.94 -0.06
CA ILE A 385 12.50 -1.41 -0.63
C ILE A 385 11.68 -0.83 0.53
N SER A 386 11.30 0.44 0.44
CA SER A 386 10.67 1.17 1.55
C SER A 386 9.36 1.81 1.12
N TRP A 387 8.36 1.75 2.00
CA TRP A 387 7.04 2.38 1.86
C TRP A 387 6.78 3.47 2.91
N LEU A 388 7.84 3.93 3.57
CA LEU A 388 7.86 4.89 4.68
C LEU A 388 7.83 6.35 4.21
#